data_AF-F2BBS7-F1
#
_entry.id   AF-F2BBS7-F1
#
_cell.length_a   1.000
_cell.length_b   1.000
_cell.length_c   1.000
_cell.angle_alpha   90.00
_cell.angle_beta   90.00
_cell.angle_gamma   90.00
#
_symmetry.space_group_name_H-M   'P 1'
#
loop_
_entity.id
_entity.type
_entity.pdbx_description
1 polymer ?
#
loop_
_entity_poly.entity_id
_entity_poly.type
_entity_poly.pdbx_seq_one_letter_code
_entity_poly.pdbx_strand_id
1 'polypeptide(L)' 'MSLNPVYLWNPQNFPDPQAMLPDGFDAAHRIVSEWADQPLPQGADTSAFDKPAGYIAEAARSGKASADFKAAYADIAA' A
#
# COMPACT_ATOMS: atom_id res chain seq x y z
N MET A 1 12.31 -5.55 -42.16
CA MET A 1 12.14 -4.17 -41.67
C MET A 1 12.56 -4.13 -40.22
N SER A 2 13.56 -3.32 -39.86
CA SER A 2 14.03 -3.16 -38.48
C SER A 2 13.18 -2.08 -37.82
N LEU A 3 12.49 -2.41 -36.73
CA LEU A 3 11.71 -1.44 -35.96
C LEU A 3 12.68 -0.53 -35.20
N ASN A 4 12.59 0.77 -35.43
CA ASN A 4 13.44 1.76 -34.79
C ASN A 4 13.17 1.76 -33.26
N PRO A 5 14.17 1.48 -32.41
CA PRO A 5 13.98 1.20 -30.98
C PRO A 5 13.36 2.36 -30.19
N VAL A 6 13.39 3.58 -30.73
CA VAL A 6 12.76 4.77 -30.13
C VAL A 6 11.23 4.64 -30.06
N TYR A 7 10.59 3.85 -30.95
CA TYR A 7 9.14 3.64 -30.91
C TYR A 7 8.67 2.73 -29.75
N LEU A 8 9.57 1.93 -29.18
CA LEU A 8 9.23 1.03 -28.07
C LEU A 8 9.07 1.78 -26.73
N TRP A 9 9.58 3.01 -26.64
CA TRP A 9 9.62 3.81 -25.42
C TRP A 9 8.86 5.15 -25.56
N ASN A 10 7.88 5.23 -26.46
CA ASN A 10 6.99 6.38 -26.49
C ASN A 10 6.01 6.29 -25.30
N PRO A 11 6.00 7.23 -24.33
CA PRO A 11 5.09 7.21 -23.19
C PRO A 11 3.61 7.18 -23.59
N GLN A 12 3.28 7.71 -24.77
CA GLN A 12 1.92 7.70 -25.31
C GLN A 12 1.44 6.31 -25.79
N ASN A 13 2.37 5.37 -25.97
CA ASN A 13 2.05 3.98 -26.33
C ASN A 13 1.81 3.08 -25.11
N PHE A 14 2.10 3.58 -23.91
CA PHE A 14 1.79 2.86 -22.69
C PHE A 14 0.36 3.22 -22.27
N PRO A 15 -0.52 2.22 -22.07
CA PRO A 15 -1.83 2.48 -21.50
C PRO A 15 -1.66 3.14 -20.12
N ASP A 16 -2.68 3.89 -19.71
CA ASP A 16 -2.71 4.52 -18.39
C ASP A 16 -2.34 3.49 -17.32
N PRO A 17 -1.36 3.75 -16.43
CA PRO A 17 -0.96 2.80 -15.39
C PRO A 17 -2.11 2.31 -14.51
N GLN A 18 -3.15 3.13 -14.31
CA GLN A 18 -4.36 2.73 -13.59
C GLN A 18 -5.21 1.76 -14.42
N ALA A 19 -5.27 1.94 -15.74
CA ALA A 19 -5.90 0.97 -16.65
C ALA A 19 -5.10 -0.34 -16.81
N MET A 20 -3.84 -0.35 -16.36
CA MET A 20 -3.00 -1.55 -16.29
C MET A 20 -3.10 -2.28 -14.94
N LEU A 21 -3.76 -1.69 -13.94
CA LEU A 21 -3.97 -2.39 -12.67
C LEU A 21 -4.89 -3.58 -12.94
N PRO A 22 -4.52 -4.80 -12.50
CA PRO A 22 -5.42 -5.93 -12.65
C PRO A 22 -6.72 -5.63 -11.90
N ASP A 23 -7.86 -6.05 -12.42
CA ASP A 23 -9.18 -5.85 -11.79
C ASP A 23 -9.19 -6.29 -10.31
N GLY A 24 -8.33 -7.24 -9.94
CA GLY A 24 -8.13 -7.70 -8.56
C GLY A 24 -7.53 -6.65 -7.62
N PHE A 25 -6.71 -5.70 -8.11
CA PHE A 25 -6.18 -4.60 -7.31
C PHE A 25 -7.26 -3.55 -7.03
N ASP A 26 -8.08 -3.19 -8.01
CA ASP A 26 -9.23 -2.31 -7.82
C ASP A 26 -10.30 -2.96 -6.92
N ALA A 27 -10.54 -4.27 -7.08
CA ALA A 27 -11.41 -5.02 -6.20
C ALA A 27 -10.85 -5.09 -4.76
N ALA A 28 -9.55 -5.35 -4.60
CA ALA A 28 -8.92 -5.33 -3.28
C ALA A 28 -8.97 -3.94 -2.65
N HIS A 29 -8.70 -2.88 -3.41
CA HIS A 29 -8.77 -1.50 -2.95
C HIS A 29 -10.20 -1.12 -2.55
N ARG A 30 -11.21 -1.57 -3.29
CA ARG A 30 -12.62 -1.40 -2.95
C ARG A 30 -12.99 -2.14 -1.66
N ILE A 31 -12.57 -3.39 -1.51
CA ILE A 31 -12.79 -4.18 -0.28
C ILE A 31 -12.10 -3.49 0.90
N VAL A 32 -10.84 -3.08 0.75
CA VAL A 32 -10.13 -2.36 1.82
C VAL A 32 -10.86 -1.06 2.17
N SER A 33 -11.33 -0.29 1.19
CA SER A 33 -12.09 0.94 1.43
C SER A 33 -13.43 0.69 2.12
N GLU A 34 -14.18 -0.34 1.72
CA GLU A 34 -15.48 -0.67 2.31
C GLU A 34 -15.38 -1.18 3.75
N TRP A 35 -14.24 -1.76 4.12
CA TRP A 35 -14.00 -2.34 5.44
C TRP A 35 -13.15 -1.46 6.37
N ALA A 36 -12.36 -0.52 5.85
CA ALA A 36 -11.49 0.35 6.64
C ALA A 36 -12.26 1.22 7.65
N ASP A 37 -13.47 1.64 7.30
CA ASP A 37 -14.33 2.46 8.17
C ASP A 37 -15.19 1.62 9.12
N GLN A 38 -15.19 0.29 8.98
CA GLN A 38 -15.98 -0.57 9.85
C GLN A 38 -15.20 -0.88 11.14
N PRO A 39 -15.85 -0.76 12.31
CA PRO A 39 -15.20 -1.17 13.55
C PRO A 39 -14.96 -2.68 13.51
N LEU A 40 -13.83 -3.10 14.05
CA LEU A 40 -13.56 -4.53 14.25
C LEU A 40 -14.70 -5.14 15.09
N PRO A 41 -15.18 -6.36 14.74
CA PRO A 41 -16.16 -7.06 15.54
C PRO A 41 -15.70 -7.19 17.00
N GLN A 42 -16.64 -7.08 17.95
CA GLN A 42 -16.31 -7.31 19.36
C GLN A 42 -15.70 -8.71 19.55
N GLY A 43 -14.52 -8.77 20.16
CA GLY A 43 -13.77 -10.01 20.36
C GLY A 43 -13.01 -10.53 19.14
N ALA A 44 -12.87 -9.72 18.08
CA ALA A 44 -11.97 -10.04 16.98
C ALA A 44 -10.54 -10.22 17.50
N ASP A 45 -9.94 -11.35 17.18
CA ASP A 45 -8.54 -11.62 17.52
C ASP A 45 -7.63 -10.80 16.59
N THR A 46 -6.98 -9.79 17.15
CA THR A 46 -6.03 -8.94 16.45
C THR A 46 -4.59 -9.43 16.57
N SER A 47 -4.33 -10.55 17.26
CA SER A 47 -2.97 -11.02 17.56
C SER A 47 -2.15 -11.33 16.30
N ALA A 48 -2.81 -11.66 15.19
CA ALA A 48 -2.18 -11.83 13.89
C ALA A 48 -1.47 -10.55 13.39
N PHE A 49 -1.90 -9.37 13.87
CA PHE A 49 -1.33 -8.08 13.52
C PHE A 49 -0.25 -7.59 14.47
N ASP A 50 -0.05 -8.24 15.63
CA ASP A 50 0.92 -7.80 16.64
C ASP A 50 2.35 -7.76 16.07
N LYS A 51 2.73 -8.79 15.32
CA LYS A 51 4.05 -8.88 14.70
C LYS A 51 4.24 -7.83 13.58
N PRO A 52 3.30 -7.67 12.63
CA PRO A 52 3.31 -6.53 11.70
C PRO A 52 3.38 -5.16 12.39
N ALA A 53 2.58 -4.93 13.44
CA ALA A 53 2.56 -3.69 14.19
C ALA A 53 3.93 -3.40 14.83
N GLY A 54 4.59 -4.43 15.39
CA GLY A 54 5.95 -4.33 15.90
C GLY A 54 6.97 -3.89 14.85
N TYR A 55 6.92 -4.46 13.64
CA TYR A 55 7.81 -4.05 12.54
C TYR A 55 7.55 -2.63 12.08
N ILE A 56 6.30 -2.19 12.04
CA ILE A 56 5.94 -0.81 11.67
C ILE A 56 6.42 0.16 12.75
N ALA A 57 6.26 -0.17 14.03
CA ALA A 57 6.76 0.64 15.15
C ALA A 57 8.29 0.76 15.13
N GLU A 58 9.01 -0.33 14.85
CA GLU A 58 10.47 -0.31 14.68
C GLU A 58 10.89 0.56 13.48
N ALA A 59 10.21 0.41 12.34
CA ALA A 59 10.45 1.22 11.17
C ALA A 59 10.21 2.72 11.44
N ALA A 60 9.16 3.06 12.18
CA ALA A 60 8.84 4.45 12.54
C ALA A 60 9.92 5.06 13.43
N ARG A 61 10.54 4.29 14.33
CA ARG A 61 11.65 4.76 15.18
C ARG A 61 12.95 4.95 14.41
N SER A 62 13.06 4.41 13.19
CA SER A 62 14.27 4.53 12.38
C SER A 62 14.62 5.99 12.09
N GLY A 63 15.92 6.30 12.16
CA GLY A 63 16.46 7.58 11.69
C GLY A 63 16.22 7.85 10.20
N LYS A 64 15.86 6.81 9.43
CA LYS A 64 15.58 6.88 7.99
C LYS A 64 14.10 7.08 7.64
N ALA A 65 13.18 6.93 8.60
CA ALA A 65 11.76 7.14 8.35
C ALA A 65 11.45 8.63 8.16
N SER A 66 10.56 8.95 7.20
CA SER A 66 10.09 10.31 6.95
C SER A 66 9.29 10.84 8.15
N ALA A 67 9.18 12.16 8.26
CA ALA A 67 8.40 12.79 9.33
C ALA A 67 6.93 12.36 9.29
N ASP A 68 6.34 12.28 8.09
CA ASP A 68 4.95 11.88 7.91
C ASP A 68 4.71 10.42 8.33
N PHE A 69 5.64 9.51 7.99
CA PHE A 69 5.54 8.11 8.43
C PHE A 69 5.63 7.99 9.95
N LYS A 70 6.52 8.77 10.58
CA LYS A 70 6.63 8.82 12.04
C LYS A 70 5.36 9.33 12.70
N ALA A 71 4.78 10.40 12.16
CA ALA A 71 3.55 10.99 12.68
C ALA A 71 2.36 10.02 12.54
N ALA A 72 2.24 9.33 11.40
CA ALA A 72 1.15 8.40 11.14
C ALA A 72 1.13 7.19 12.09
N TYR A 73 2.29 6.78 12.62
CA TYR A 73 2.42 5.58 13.46
C TYR A 73 2.97 5.87 14.86
N ALA A 74 2.88 7.11 15.33
CA ALA A 74 3.39 7.53 16.63
C ALA A 74 2.70 6.79 17.80
N ASP A 75 1.43 6.41 17.63
CA ASP A 75 0.58 5.83 18.66
C ASP A 75 0.62 4.29 18.71
N ILE A 76 1.37 3.63 17.82
CA ILE A 76 1.56 2.18 17.90
C ILE A 76 2.49 1.88 19.09
N ALA A 77 1.89 1.46 20.20
CA ALA A 77 2.62 0.93 21.35
C ALA A 77 3.35 -0.36 20.92
N ALA A 78 4.64 -0.44 21.24
CA ALA A 78 5.40 -1.69 21.15
C ALA A 78 5.36 -2.43 22.48
#